data_AF-A0ABD3BUI1-F1
#
_entry.id   AF-A0ABD3BUI1-F1
#
_cell.length_a   1.000
_cell.length_b   1.000
_cell.length_c   1.000
_cell.angle_alpha   90.00
_cell.angle_beta   90.00
_cell.angle_gamma   90.00
#
_symmetry.space_group_name_H-M   'P 1'
#
loop_
_entity.id
_entity.type
_entity.pdbx_description
1 polymer ?
#
loop_
_entity_poly.entity_id
_entity_poly.type
_entity_poly.pdbx_seq_one_letter_code
_entity_poly.pdbx_strand_id
1 'polypeptide(L)'
;MAASCCSTALFPLPRARTRYGVVSSGSVSQTQLSYRFGLSFRTRRLAEARKSVRVSCSSDDHKTAVVTGKSWDKLIMDSNVPVLVEFYASWCGPCRMVHRVIDEIATDYSGRIKCFVLNTDDDPRIAEDYDIKAVPVVLMFKNGEKCGSVVGTMPKEFYVAAIERVLAL
;
A
#
# COMPACT_ATOMS: atom_id res chain seq x y z
N MET A 1 -7.21 -6.68 -60.64
CA MET A 1 -8.25 -5.63 -60.77
C MET A 1 -9.46 -6.09 -59.96
N ALA A 2 -10.16 -5.12 -59.36
CA ALA A 2 -11.32 -5.24 -58.45
C ALA A 2 -10.97 -5.45 -56.96
N ALA A 3 -10.99 -4.31 -56.26
CA ALA A 3 -11.00 -4.14 -54.82
C ALA A 3 -12.41 -4.41 -54.26
N SER A 4 -12.49 -4.92 -53.03
CA SER A 4 -13.73 -4.89 -52.25
C SER A 4 -13.43 -4.34 -50.87
N CYS A 5 -13.97 -3.14 -50.64
CA CYS A 5 -13.94 -2.38 -49.40
C CYS A 5 -14.64 -3.15 -48.29
N CYS A 6 -14.01 -3.23 -47.10
CA CYS A 6 -14.70 -3.58 -45.87
C CYS A 6 -14.63 -2.37 -44.94
N SER A 7 -15.81 -1.83 -44.63
CA SER A 7 -16.04 -0.53 -44.02
C SER A 7 -15.52 -0.43 -42.60
N THR A 8 -14.68 0.57 -42.36
CA THR A 8 -14.31 1.09 -41.04
C THR A 8 -15.51 1.78 -40.39
N ALA A 9 -16.09 1.15 -39.36
CA ALA A 9 -17.07 1.80 -38.49
C ALA A 9 -16.35 2.73 -37.51
N LEU A 10 -16.42 4.04 -37.78
CA LEU A 10 -16.02 5.11 -36.87
C LEU A 10 -17.05 5.20 -35.72
N PHE A 11 -16.65 4.80 -34.53
CA PHE A 11 -17.38 5.07 -33.29
C PHE A 11 -17.13 6.53 -32.85
N PRO A 12 -18.16 7.35 -32.62
CA PRO A 12 -17.99 8.69 -32.08
C PRO A 12 -17.73 8.62 -30.56
N LEU A 13 -16.59 9.14 -30.12
CA LEU A 13 -16.26 9.33 -28.71
C LEU A 13 -17.08 10.50 -28.12
N PRO A 14 -17.75 10.34 -26.96
CA PRO A 14 -18.42 11.45 -26.28
C PRO A 14 -17.41 12.32 -25.53
N ARG A 15 -17.36 13.60 -25.90
CA ARG A 15 -16.53 14.64 -25.31
C ARG A 15 -17.19 15.15 -24.01
N ALA A 16 -16.87 14.52 -22.88
CA ALA A 16 -17.34 14.99 -21.57
C ALA A 16 -16.48 16.18 -21.09
N ARG A 17 -17.13 17.34 -20.98
CA ARG A 17 -16.55 18.63 -20.56
C ARG A 17 -17.07 18.95 -19.17
N THR A 18 -16.35 18.58 -18.12
CA THR A 18 -16.78 18.90 -16.74
C THR A 18 -16.41 20.35 -16.43
N ARG A 19 -17.42 21.22 -16.40
CA ARG A 19 -17.32 22.59 -15.86
C ARG A 19 -17.30 22.50 -14.33
N TYR A 20 -16.24 22.99 -13.71
CA TYR A 20 -16.25 23.30 -12.27
C TYR A 20 -17.15 24.52 -12.05
N GLY A 21 -18.21 24.35 -11.26
CA GLY A 21 -19.07 25.42 -10.77
C GLY A 21 -18.45 26.08 -9.55
N VAL A 22 -18.23 27.39 -9.64
CA VAL A 22 -17.83 28.27 -8.54
C VAL A 22 -19.09 28.67 -7.77
N VAL A 23 -19.11 28.42 -6.45
CA VAL A 23 -20.21 28.82 -5.55
C VAL A 23 -19.93 30.21 -4.98
N SER A 24 -20.76 31.15 -5.45
CA SER A 24 -21.46 32.23 -4.73
C SER A 24 -20.76 32.97 -3.58
N SER A 25 -20.30 34.19 -3.88
CA SER A 25 -20.14 35.30 -2.94
C SER A 25 -21.47 36.03 -2.76
N GLY A 26 -22.16 35.78 -1.65
CA GLY A 26 -23.37 36.51 -1.23
C GLY A 26 -23.03 37.59 -0.20
N SER A 27 -23.18 38.85 -0.59
CA SER A 27 -23.13 40.04 0.26
C SER A 27 -24.45 40.14 1.03
N VAL A 28 -24.42 40.09 2.37
CA VAL A 28 -25.60 40.32 3.22
C VAL A 28 -25.52 41.72 3.81
N SER A 29 -26.41 42.57 3.31
CA SER A 29 -26.61 43.95 3.71
C SER A 29 -27.19 44.06 5.12
N GLN A 30 -26.73 45.08 5.82
CA GLN A 30 -27.17 45.49 7.14
C GLN A 30 -28.67 45.82 7.16
N THR A 31 -29.37 45.39 8.20
CA THR A 31 -30.48 46.18 8.76
C THR A 31 -30.71 45.77 10.21
N GLN A 32 -30.60 46.76 11.10
CA GLN A 32 -30.95 46.70 12.50
C GLN A 32 -32.41 46.27 12.65
N LEU A 33 -32.72 45.43 13.64
CA LEU A 33 -33.88 45.72 14.47
C LEU A 33 -33.69 45.12 15.88
N SER A 34 -33.89 46.01 16.84
CA SER A 34 -33.79 45.85 18.28
C SER A 34 -34.71 44.77 18.83
N TYR A 35 -34.16 43.78 19.53
CA TYR A 35 -34.88 43.11 20.61
C TYR A 35 -33.97 42.93 21.82
N ARG A 36 -34.19 43.81 22.79
CA ARG A 36 -33.76 43.63 24.17
C ARG A 36 -34.66 42.58 24.80
N PHE A 37 -34.15 41.36 24.93
CA PHE A 37 -34.66 40.44 25.94
C PHE A 37 -33.46 39.96 26.76
N GLY A 38 -33.31 40.59 27.93
CA GLY A 38 -32.31 40.22 28.89
C GLY A 38 -32.63 38.86 29.47
N LEU A 39 -31.69 37.93 29.30
CA LEU A 39 -31.49 36.79 30.19
C LEU A 39 -29.98 36.64 30.33
N SER A 40 -29.55 36.78 31.58
CA SER A 40 -28.17 36.60 32.03
C SER A 40 -27.75 35.14 31.79
N PHE A 41 -27.25 34.84 30.59
CA PHE A 41 -26.54 33.61 30.32
C PHE A 41 -25.10 33.81 30.76
N ARG A 42 -24.93 33.61 32.07
CA ARG A 42 -23.68 33.29 32.75
C ARG A 42 -22.85 32.42 31.80
N THR A 43 -21.77 32.97 31.26
CA THR A 43 -20.80 32.24 30.45
C THR A 43 -20.12 31.21 31.34
N ARG A 44 -20.78 30.06 31.53
CA ARG A 44 -20.08 28.84 31.90
C ARG A 44 -19.21 28.53 30.70
N ARG A 45 -17.97 28.99 30.82
CA ARG A 45 -16.80 28.50 30.10
C ARG A 45 -16.81 26.97 30.24
N LEU A 46 -17.53 26.29 29.35
CA LEU A 46 -17.31 24.87 29.09
C LEU A 46 -15.98 24.85 28.34
N ALA A 47 -14.92 24.76 29.12
CA ALA A 47 -13.67 24.20 28.66
C ALA A 47 -14.00 22.77 28.22
N GLU A 48 -14.40 22.62 26.96
CA GLU A 48 -14.40 21.35 26.27
C GLU A 48 -12.97 20.84 26.40
N ALA A 49 -12.78 19.86 27.26
CA ALA A 49 -11.52 19.19 27.43
C ALA A 49 -11.16 18.57 26.08
N ARG A 50 -10.35 19.30 25.30
CA ARG A 50 -9.53 18.72 24.23
C ARG A 50 -8.61 17.75 24.94
N LYS A 51 -9.12 16.54 25.20
CA LYS A 51 -8.32 15.38 25.56
C LYS A 51 -7.35 15.25 24.41
N SER A 52 -6.14 15.75 24.61
CA SER A 52 -5.03 15.52 23.72
C SER A 52 -4.90 14.01 23.65
N VAL A 53 -5.40 13.42 22.57
CA VAL A 53 -4.98 12.09 22.19
C VAL A 53 -3.49 12.23 21.98
N ARG A 54 -2.73 11.78 22.98
CA ARG A 54 -1.32 11.51 22.79
C ARG A 54 -1.32 10.31 21.86
N VAL A 55 -1.21 10.57 20.56
CA VAL A 55 -0.74 9.54 19.63
C VAL A 55 0.70 9.28 20.06
N SER A 56 0.87 8.33 20.95
CA SER A 56 2.14 7.65 21.11
C SER A 56 2.32 6.86 19.83
N CYS A 57 3.05 7.42 18.86
CA CYS A 57 3.78 6.57 17.95
C CYS A 57 4.78 5.79 18.80
N SER A 58 4.37 4.63 19.29
CA SER A 58 5.32 3.58 19.59
C SER A 58 5.79 3.08 18.23
N SER A 59 6.87 3.68 17.77
CA SER A 59 7.68 3.16 16.66
C SER A 59 8.34 1.87 17.13
N ASP A 60 7.55 0.86 17.45
CA ASP A 60 8.09 -0.48 17.61
C ASP A 60 8.43 -0.94 16.20
N ASP A 61 9.73 -0.76 15.92
CA ASP A 61 10.44 -1.03 14.68
C ASP A 61 10.32 -2.51 14.29
N HIS A 62 9.12 -2.98 13.95
CA HIS A 62 8.98 -4.19 13.17
C HIS A 62 9.46 -3.86 11.76
N LYS A 63 10.79 -3.88 11.59
CA LYS A 63 11.45 -3.74 10.31
C LYS A 63 11.81 -5.13 9.81
N THR A 64 11.15 -5.57 8.75
CA THR A 64 11.52 -6.79 8.04
C THR A 64 13.01 -6.77 7.69
N ALA A 65 13.70 -7.88 7.96
CA ALA A 65 15.15 -7.93 7.82
C ALA A 65 15.58 -7.90 6.34
N VAL A 66 16.63 -7.13 6.06
CA VAL A 66 17.21 -7.06 4.71
C VAL A 66 18.10 -8.28 4.49
N VAL A 67 17.92 -8.95 3.35
CA VAL A 67 18.78 -10.05 2.92
C VAL A 67 19.67 -9.61 1.77
N THR A 68 20.88 -10.17 1.75
CA THR A 68 21.87 -9.96 0.69
C THR A 68 22.24 -11.30 0.07
N GLY A 69 22.92 -11.30 -1.07
CA GLY A 69 23.29 -12.53 -1.74
C GLY A 69 24.16 -13.47 -0.91
N LYS A 70 24.99 -12.95 0.00
CA LYS A 70 25.79 -13.78 0.92
C LYS A 70 24.95 -14.56 1.93
N SER A 71 23.77 -14.05 2.27
CA SER A 71 22.87 -14.65 3.24
C SER A 71 21.73 -15.44 2.60
N TRP A 72 21.62 -15.40 1.27
CA TRP A 72 20.46 -15.90 0.53
C TRP A 72 20.20 -17.38 0.78
N ASP A 73 21.22 -18.21 0.54
CA ASP A 73 21.09 -19.66 0.68
C ASP A 73 20.68 -20.05 2.10
N LYS A 74 21.39 -19.50 3.10
CA LYS A 74 21.14 -19.82 4.51
C LYS A 74 19.78 -19.36 5.02
N LEU A 75 19.30 -18.18 4.60
CA LEU A 75 18.08 -17.60 5.16
C LEU A 75 16.81 -17.98 4.39
N ILE A 76 16.93 -18.24 3.08
CA ILE A 76 15.79 -18.53 2.20
C ILE A 76 15.79 -19.98 1.76
N MET A 77 16.90 -20.50 1.21
CA MET A 77 16.94 -21.86 0.65
C MET A 77 16.91 -22.92 1.76
N ASP A 78 17.70 -22.74 2.82
CA ASP A 78 17.83 -23.69 3.94
C ASP A 78 16.79 -23.45 5.06
N SER A 79 15.74 -22.65 4.80
CA SER A 79 14.75 -22.35 5.81
C SER A 79 13.79 -23.51 6.07
N ASN A 80 13.67 -23.91 7.33
CA ASN A 80 12.71 -24.91 7.81
C ASN A 80 11.25 -24.43 7.84
N VAL A 81 11.04 -23.12 7.68
CA VAL A 81 9.70 -22.51 7.62
C VAL A 81 9.55 -21.77 6.30
N PRO A 82 8.32 -21.62 5.77
CA PRO A 82 8.09 -20.83 4.57
C PRO A 82 8.63 -19.41 4.71
N VAL A 83 9.17 -18.90 3.61
CA VAL A 83 9.83 -17.60 3.56
C VAL A 83 9.15 -16.72 2.53
N LEU A 84 8.88 -15.48 2.92
CA LEU A 84 8.35 -14.43 2.09
C LEU A 84 9.48 -13.42 1.82
N VAL A 85 9.75 -13.11 0.55
CA VAL A 85 10.80 -12.17 0.16
C VAL A 85 10.21 -11.07 -0.71
N GLU A 86 10.26 -9.83 -0.26
CA GLU A 86 9.92 -8.67 -1.08
C GLU A 86 11.15 -8.14 -1.83
N PHE A 87 11.04 -8.09 -3.14
CA PHE A 87 11.98 -7.44 -4.03
C PHE A 87 11.56 -5.99 -4.25
N TYR A 88 12.42 -5.07 -3.84
CA TYR A 88 12.17 -3.63 -3.91
C TYR A 88 13.39 -2.88 -4.47
N ALA A 89 13.21 -1.57 -4.69
CA ALA A 89 14.30 -0.66 -4.98
C ALA A 89 14.14 0.65 -4.20
N SER A 90 15.24 1.33 -3.89
CA SER A 90 15.23 2.55 -3.05
C SER A 90 14.42 3.71 -3.66
N TRP A 91 14.38 3.77 -4.99
CA TRP A 91 13.63 4.76 -5.78
C TRP A 91 12.16 4.38 -6.00
N CYS A 92 11.73 3.18 -5.57
CA CYS A 92 10.38 2.69 -5.79
C CYS A 92 9.40 3.27 -4.75
N GLY A 93 8.60 4.26 -5.17
CA GLY A 93 7.54 4.85 -4.35
C GLY A 93 6.51 3.84 -3.84
N PRO A 94 5.89 3.01 -4.71
CA PRO A 94 4.88 2.02 -4.33
C PRO A 94 5.38 0.95 -3.36
N CYS A 95 6.68 0.62 -3.38
CA CYS A 95 7.28 -0.37 -2.49
C CYS A 95 7.13 0.00 -1.00
N ARG A 96 7.07 1.29 -0.66
CA ARG A 96 6.83 1.74 0.73
C ARG A 96 5.51 1.26 1.31
N MET A 97 4.49 1.05 0.48
CA MET A 97 3.21 0.52 0.93
C MET A 97 3.30 -0.99 1.13
N VAL A 98 4.00 -1.70 0.24
CA VAL A 98 4.22 -3.14 0.35
C VAL A 98 5.04 -3.47 1.60
N HIS A 99 6.12 -2.73 1.88
CA HIS A 99 6.89 -2.89 3.13
C HIS A 99 6.00 -2.90 4.38
N ARG A 100 5.05 -1.96 4.50
CA ARG A 100 4.13 -1.90 5.64
C ARG A 100 3.24 -3.14 5.73
N VAL A 101 2.71 -3.58 4.60
CA VAL A 101 1.90 -4.80 4.55
C VAL A 101 2.72 -6.03 4.94
N ILE A 102 3.97 -6.11 4.49
CA ILE A 102 4.89 -7.21 4.81
C ILE A 102 5.29 -7.18 6.29
N ASP A 103 5.54 -6.00 6.86
CA ASP A 103 5.83 -5.83 8.30
C ASP A 103 4.64 -6.27 9.17
N GLU A 104 3.42 -5.91 8.78
CA GLU A 104 2.22 -6.40 9.47
C GLU A 104 2.08 -7.93 9.36
N ILE A 105 2.28 -8.49 8.17
CA ILE A 105 2.19 -9.95 7.95
C ILE A 105 3.24 -10.69 8.76
N ALA A 106 4.46 -10.16 8.81
CA ALA A 106 5.54 -10.75 9.60
C ALA A 106 5.22 -10.78 11.10
N THR A 107 4.47 -9.78 11.59
CA THR A 107 3.92 -9.79 12.95
C THR A 107 2.83 -10.84 13.11
N ASP A 108 1.81 -10.84 12.22
CA ASP A 108 0.65 -11.73 12.31
C ASP A 108 1.02 -13.22 12.18
N TYR A 109 2.07 -13.52 11.41
CA TYR A 109 2.55 -14.87 11.13
C TYR A 109 3.87 -15.21 11.81
N SER A 110 4.24 -14.47 12.87
CA SER A 110 5.47 -14.70 13.62
C SER A 110 5.61 -16.17 14.05
N GLY A 111 6.76 -16.77 13.75
CA GLY A 111 7.07 -18.18 14.00
C GLY A 111 6.47 -19.17 13.01
N ARG A 112 5.48 -18.79 12.19
CA ARG A 112 4.92 -19.64 11.12
C ARG A 112 5.63 -19.41 9.79
N ILE A 113 6.02 -18.17 9.50
CA ILE A 113 6.79 -17.79 8.33
C ILE A 113 7.93 -16.86 8.73
N LYS A 114 8.89 -16.67 7.82
CA LYS A 114 9.87 -15.58 7.90
C LYS A 114 9.64 -14.61 6.75
N CYS A 115 9.77 -13.32 7.03
CA CYS A 115 9.71 -12.28 6.00
C CYS A 115 11.07 -11.62 5.86
N PHE A 116 11.46 -11.30 4.63
CA PHE A 116 12.67 -10.59 4.28
C PHE A 116 12.42 -9.60 3.15
N VAL A 117 13.30 -8.62 3.03
CA VAL A 117 13.34 -7.69 1.89
C VAL A 117 14.69 -7.78 1.19
N LEU A 118 14.69 -7.69 -0.13
CA LEU A 118 15.89 -7.68 -0.96
C LEU A 118 15.85 -6.45 -1.88
N ASN A 119 16.91 -5.65 -1.85
CA ASN A 119 17.06 -4.52 -2.77
C ASN A 119 17.65 -5.03 -4.10
N THR A 120 16.91 -4.88 -5.19
CA THR A 120 17.34 -5.33 -6.51
C THR A 120 18.51 -4.55 -7.06
N ASP A 121 18.72 -3.31 -6.59
CA ASP A 121 19.88 -2.50 -6.99
C ASP A 121 21.18 -3.02 -6.35
N ASP A 122 21.10 -3.58 -5.15
CA ASP A 122 22.25 -4.09 -4.40
C ASP A 122 22.62 -5.52 -4.82
N ASP A 123 21.62 -6.36 -5.08
CA ASP A 123 21.77 -7.77 -5.46
C ASP A 123 21.06 -8.09 -6.80
N PRO A 124 21.49 -7.50 -7.93
CA PRO A 124 20.79 -7.63 -9.23
C PRO A 124 20.80 -9.07 -9.77
N ARG A 125 21.84 -9.86 -9.46
CA ARG A 125 21.93 -11.25 -9.91
C ARG A 125 20.79 -12.12 -9.39
N ILE A 126 20.43 -11.96 -8.12
CA ILE A 126 19.32 -12.71 -7.53
C ILE A 126 17.99 -12.27 -8.16
N ALA A 127 17.83 -10.98 -8.41
CA ALA A 127 16.66 -10.47 -9.12
C ALA A 127 16.54 -11.09 -10.53
N GLU A 128 17.65 -11.19 -11.26
CA GLU A 128 17.72 -11.85 -12.58
C GLU A 128 17.36 -13.33 -12.52
N ASP A 129 17.91 -14.08 -11.55
CA ASP A 129 17.65 -15.52 -11.37
C ASP A 129 16.15 -15.86 -11.19
N TYR A 130 15.38 -14.92 -10.62
CA TYR A 130 13.94 -15.06 -10.43
C TYR A 130 13.07 -14.26 -11.43
N ASP A 131 13.66 -13.76 -12.52
CA ASP A 131 13.01 -12.97 -13.57
C ASP A 131 12.30 -11.70 -13.07
N ILE A 132 12.89 -11.03 -12.07
CA ILE A 132 12.36 -9.80 -11.49
C ILE A 132 12.73 -8.60 -12.37
N LYS A 133 11.85 -8.30 -13.34
CA LYS A 133 12.02 -7.20 -14.30
C LYS A 133 11.48 -5.85 -13.81
N ALA A 134 10.64 -5.86 -12.78
CA ALA A 134 10.03 -4.68 -12.19
C ALA A 134 9.74 -4.94 -10.70
N VAL A 135 9.72 -3.87 -9.91
CA VAL A 135 9.40 -3.89 -8.48
C VAL A 135 8.14 -3.06 -8.20
N PRO A 136 7.37 -3.37 -7.14
CA PRO A 136 7.58 -4.44 -6.16
C PRO A 136 7.13 -5.81 -6.66
N VAL A 137 7.85 -6.85 -6.25
CA VAL A 137 7.43 -8.26 -6.41
C VAL A 137 7.70 -8.99 -5.10
N VAL A 138 6.77 -9.82 -4.66
CA VAL A 138 6.94 -10.64 -3.47
C VAL A 138 6.94 -12.10 -3.87
N LEU A 139 7.99 -12.83 -3.53
CA LEU A 139 8.12 -14.26 -3.78
C LEU A 139 7.96 -15.07 -2.50
N MET A 140 7.46 -16.28 -2.65
CA MET A 140 7.28 -17.25 -1.56
C MET A 140 8.14 -18.48 -1.81
N PHE A 141 8.82 -18.92 -0.76
CA PHE A 141 9.69 -20.08 -0.75
C PHE A 141 9.25 -21.06 0.33
N LYS A 142 9.32 -22.35 0.03
CA LYS A 142 9.12 -23.43 0.99
C LYS A 142 10.07 -24.57 0.62
N ASN A 143 10.84 -25.06 1.58
CA ASN A 143 11.83 -26.12 1.37
C ASN A 143 12.81 -25.83 0.22
N GLY A 144 13.25 -24.57 0.10
CA GLY A 144 14.15 -24.12 -0.97
C GLY A 144 13.50 -23.91 -2.33
N GLU A 145 12.21 -24.20 -2.50
CA GLU A 145 11.52 -24.06 -3.78
C GLU A 145 10.60 -22.83 -3.82
N LYS A 146 10.58 -22.13 -4.95
CA LYS A 146 9.64 -21.04 -5.21
C LYS A 146 8.23 -21.60 -5.40
N CYS A 147 7.32 -21.31 -4.48
CA CYS A 147 5.96 -21.86 -4.47
C CYS A 147 4.87 -20.82 -4.79
N GLY A 148 5.21 -19.53 -4.85
CA GLY A 148 4.24 -18.49 -5.17
C GLY A 148 4.87 -17.13 -5.44
N SER A 149 4.09 -16.23 -6.05
CA SER A 149 4.48 -14.86 -6.31
C SER A 149 3.28 -13.91 -6.31
N VAL A 150 3.48 -12.70 -5.80
CA VAL A 150 2.55 -11.57 -5.91
C VAL A 150 3.30 -10.42 -6.58
N VAL A 151 2.80 -9.95 -7.72
CA VAL A 151 3.44 -8.91 -8.52
C VAL A 151 2.69 -7.59 -8.33
N GLY A 152 3.45 -6.51 -8.11
CA GLY A 152 2.91 -5.17 -7.90
C GLY A 152 2.41 -4.92 -6.47
N THR A 153 1.78 -3.77 -6.31
CA THR A 153 1.21 -3.35 -5.02
C THR A 153 -0.21 -3.89 -4.88
N MET A 154 -0.39 -4.86 -4.00
CA MET A 154 -1.69 -5.50 -3.76
C MET A 154 -2.19 -5.22 -2.33
N PRO A 155 -3.50 -5.35 -2.07
CA PRO A 155 -4.04 -5.39 -0.71
C PRO A 155 -3.50 -6.57 0.12
N LYS A 156 -3.50 -6.44 1.45
CA LYS A 156 -2.98 -7.44 2.40
C LYS A 156 -3.57 -8.85 2.17
N GLU A 157 -4.83 -8.91 1.80
CA GLU A 157 -5.60 -10.13 1.60
C GLU A 157 -5.00 -11.03 0.51
N PHE A 158 -4.37 -10.43 -0.52
CA PHE A 158 -3.73 -11.20 -1.58
C PHE A 158 -2.48 -11.95 -1.09
N TYR A 159 -1.68 -11.30 -0.25
CA TYR A 159 -0.51 -11.93 0.36
C TYR A 159 -0.95 -13.01 1.35
N VAL A 160 -1.93 -12.71 2.21
CA VAL A 160 -2.51 -13.68 3.16
C VAL A 160 -3.04 -14.92 2.43
N ALA A 161 -3.84 -14.74 1.37
CA ALA A 161 -4.36 -15.86 0.59
C ALA A 161 -3.25 -16.69 -0.07
N ALA A 162 -2.15 -16.05 -0.49
CA ALA A 162 -1.00 -16.77 -1.02
C ALA A 162 -0.22 -17.52 0.09
N ILE A 163 -0.06 -16.93 1.28
CA ILE A 163 0.58 -17.56 2.45
C ILE A 163 -0.19 -18.79 2.88
N GLU A 164 -1.51 -18.68 3.06
CA GLU A 164 -2.35 -19.79 3.50
C GLU A 164 -2.33 -20.96 2.50
N ARG A 165 -2.26 -20.67 1.19
CA ARG A 165 -2.07 -21.72 0.18
C ARG A 165 -0.76 -22.47 0.37
N VAL A 166 0.34 -21.77 0.66
CA VAL A 166 1.66 -22.38 0.88
C VAL A 166 1.73 -23.15 2.21
N LEU A 167 1.05 -22.66 3.24
CA LEU A 167 0.99 -23.33 4.54
C LEU A 167 0.15 -24.61 4.53
N ALA A 168 -0.80 -24.71 3.60
CA ALA A 168 -1.63 -25.90 3.43
C ALA A 168 -0.97 -27.05 2.62
N LEU A 169 0.17 -26.80 1.97
CA LEU A 169 0.96 -27.81 1.23
C LEU A 169 1.74 -28.72 2.17
#